data_AF-M6U853-F1
#
_entry.id   AF-M6U853-F1
#
_cell.length_a   1.000
_cell.length_b   1.000
_cell.length_c   1.000
_cell.angle_alpha   90.00
_cell.angle_beta   90.00
_cell.angle_gamma   90.00
#
_symmetry.space_group_name_H-M   'P 1'
#
loop_
_entity.id
_entity.type
_entity.pdbx_description
1 polymer ?
#
loop_
_entity_poly.entity_id
_entity_poly.type
_entity_poly.pdbx_seq_one_letter_code
_entity_poly.pdbx_strand_id
1 'polypeptide(L)'
;MLKIGTEKGIKEHPVGIVDGVHGLEPIGILILLDFLKYILHPDSNGYLPELKKSKLGIIVLLILNPSGVALKQKSNPTGVDLMRNSRIKAVQPMEDKKFLNGLLTFVEMGWNRNLGHY
;
A
#
# COMPACT_ATOMS: atom_id res chain seq x y z
N MET A 1 -1.10 -8.58 1.15
CA MET A 1 0.13 -7.81 1.44
C MET A 1 1.33 -8.69 1.16
N LEU A 2 2.27 -8.25 0.33
CA LEU A 2 3.50 -8.96 -0.02
C LEU A 2 4.63 -8.51 0.91
N LYS A 3 5.45 -9.43 1.41
CA LYS A 3 6.62 -9.12 2.25
C LYS A 3 7.87 -9.67 1.58
N ILE A 4 8.94 -8.89 1.54
CA ILE A 4 10.16 -9.18 0.80
C ILE A 4 11.37 -8.87 1.66
N GLY A 5 12.31 -9.81 1.76
CA GLY A 5 13.47 -9.74 2.64
C GLY A 5 13.36 -10.72 3.81
N THR A 6 14.37 -10.72 4.68
CA THR A 6 14.38 -11.59 5.88
C THR A 6 13.36 -11.10 6.91
N GLU A 7 12.93 -12.00 7.81
CA GLU A 7 12.05 -11.61 8.93
C GLU A 7 12.66 -10.49 9.79
N LYS A 8 13.98 -10.56 10.04
CA LYS A 8 14.73 -9.51 10.74
C LYS A 8 14.68 -8.19 9.98
N GLY A 9 14.94 -8.20 8.67
CA GLY A 9 14.86 -7.00 7.83
C GLY A 9 13.48 -6.37 7.82
N ILE A 10 12.42 -7.19 7.70
CA ILE A 10 11.02 -6.73 7.75
C ILE A 10 10.67 -6.15 9.12
N LYS A 11 11.19 -6.72 10.21
CA LYS A 11 10.86 -6.28 11.57
C LYS A 11 11.63 -5.04 12.00
N GLU A 12 12.92 -4.98 11.69
CA GLU A 12 13.83 -3.93 12.19
C GLU A 12 14.04 -2.78 11.18
N HIS A 13 13.92 -3.04 9.88
CA HIS A 13 14.18 -2.08 8.81
C HIS A 13 13.08 -2.08 7.72
N PRO A 14 11.80 -1.88 8.07
CA PRO A 14 10.71 -1.93 7.11
C PRO A 14 10.63 -0.69 6.20
N VAL A 15 10.36 -0.93 4.93
CA VAL A 15 9.87 0.08 3.96
C VAL A 15 8.50 -0.36 3.46
N GLY A 16 7.51 0.50 3.62
CA GLY A 16 6.15 0.27 3.10
C GLY A 16 5.98 0.89 1.72
N ILE A 17 5.42 0.14 0.77
CA ILE A 17 5.01 0.63 -0.55
C ILE A 17 3.54 0.31 -0.76
N VAL A 18 2.74 1.33 -1.05
CA VAL A 18 1.28 1.21 -1.24
C VAL A 18 0.91 1.83 -2.56
N ASP A 19 0.07 1.12 -3.31
CA ASP A 19 -0.37 1.52 -4.65
C ASP A 19 -1.83 1.14 -4.90
N GLY A 20 -2.38 1.52 -6.05
CA GLY A 20 -3.76 1.28 -6.43
C GLY A 20 -4.74 1.98 -5.49
N VAL A 21 -4.40 3.19 -5.05
CA VAL A 21 -5.26 3.99 -4.15
C VAL A 21 -6.46 4.57 -4.92
N HIS A 22 -6.20 5.13 -6.10
CA HIS A 22 -7.23 5.54 -7.04
C HIS A 22 -7.38 4.48 -8.13
N GLY A 23 -8.60 4.03 -8.36
CA GLY A 23 -8.88 3.01 -9.37
C GLY A 23 -8.71 3.47 -10.81
N LEU A 24 -8.65 4.80 -11.04
CA LEU A 24 -8.37 5.41 -12.34
C LEU A 24 -6.87 5.41 -12.70
N GLU A 25 -5.99 5.03 -11.78
CA GLU A 25 -4.54 5.12 -11.95
C GLU A 25 -3.86 3.73 -11.99
N PRO A 26 -4.33 2.77 -12.81
CA PRO A 26 -3.80 1.39 -12.80
C PRO A 26 -2.33 1.30 -13.26
N ILE A 27 -1.81 2.34 -13.92
CA ILE A 27 -0.42 2.41 -14.35
C ILE A 27 0.55 2.38 -13.16
N GLY A 28 0.18 2.93 -12.00
CA GLY A 28 0.98 2.84 -10.78
C GLY A 28 1.28 1.39 -10.44
N ILE A 29 0.22 0.55 -10.38
CA ILE A 29 0.32 -0.87 -10.04
C ILE A 29 1.29 -1.60 -10.98
N LEU A 30 1.25 -1.28 -12.28
CA LEU A 30 2.13 -1.89 -13.28
C LEU A 30 3.58 -1.44 -13.09
N ILE A 31 3.82 -0.15 -12.84
CA ILE A 31 5.15 0.39 -12.55
C ILE A 31 5.72 -0.26 -11.29
N LEU A 32 4.92 -0.42 -10.23
CA LEU A 32 5.35 -1.07 -9.01
C LEU A 32 5.72 -2.54 -9.24
N LEU A 33 4.92 -3.28 -10.02
CA LEU A 33 5.26 -4.65 -10.39
C LEU A 33 6.57 -4.74 -11.18
N ASP A 34 6.79 -3.81 -12.11
CA ASP A 34 8.03 -3.75 -12.90
C ASP A 34 9.24 -3.38 -12.03
N PHE A 35 9.10 -2.39 -11.16
CA PHE A 35 10.10 -2.02 -10.17
C PHE A 35 10.45 -3.19 -9.24
N LEU A 36 9.47 -3.96 -8.77
CA LEU A 36 9.72 -5.15 -7.96
C LEU A 36 10.49 -6.21 -8.74
N LYS A 37 10.16 -6.46 -10.01
CA LYS A 37 10.96 -7.38 -10.84
C LYS A 37 12.40 -6.87 -10.98
N TYR A 38 12.55 -5.58 -11.25
CA TYR A 38 13.84 -4.93 -11.42
C TYR A 38 14.74 -5.05 -10.18
N ILE A 39 14.24 -4.79 -8.97
CA ILE A 39 15.08 -4.84 -7.75
C ILE A 39 15.32 -6.26 -7.21
N LEU A 40 14.52 -7.25 -7.65
CA LEU A 40 14.62 -8.63 -7.16
C LEU A 40 15.39 -9.55 -8.10
N HIS A 41 15.57 -9.16 -9.36
CA HIS A 41 16.29 -9.96 -10.34
C HIS A 41 17.81 -9.88 -10.08
N PRO A 42 18.52 -10.99 -9.84
CA PRO A 42 19.95 -10.97 -9.52
C PRO A 42 20.84 -10.31 -10.57
N ASP A 43 20.48 -10.43 -11.84
CA ASP A 43 21.23 -9.85 -12.96
C ASP A 43 20.85 -8.39 -13.28
N SER A 44 19.87 -7.83 -12.55
CA SER A 44 19.50 -6.43 -12.71
C SER A 44 20.56 -5.52 -12.10
N ASN A 45 20.86 -4.41 -12.76
CA ASN A 45 21.71 -3.35 -12.20
C ASN A 45 21.06 -2.63 -11.00
N GLY A 46 19.76 -2.83 -10.76
CA GLY A 46 19.06 -2.37 -9.56
C GLY A 46 18.86 -3.43 -8.49
N TYR A 47 19.48 -4.60 -8.63
CA TYR A 47 19.32 -5.69 -7.67
C TYR A 47 19.66 -5.25 -6.25
N LEU A 48 18.81 -5.61 -5.27
CA LEU A 48 18.98 -5.26 -3.86
C LEU A 48 19.36 -6.49 -3.01
N PRO A 49 20.65 -6.88 -2.94
CA PRO A 49 21.11 -7.96 -2.06
C PRO A 49 20.92 -7.66 -0.56
N GLU A 50 20.72 -6.40 -0.19
CA GLU A 50 20.45 -5.92 1.17
C GLU A 50 19.22 -6.59 1.79
N LEU A 51 18.24 -6.96 0.96
CA LEU A 51 17.05 -7.71 1.35
C LEU A 51 17.41 -9.06 1.98
N LYS A 52 18.48 -9.71 1.49
CA LYS A 52 18.99 -10.98 2.04
C LYS A 52 19.89 -10.78 3.26
N LYS A 53 20.48 -9.60 3.41
CA LYS A 53 21.42 -9.25 4.51
C LYS A 53 20.72 -8.65 5.74
N SER A 54 19.38 -8.68 5.79
CA SER A 54 18.57 -8.07 6.85
C SER A 54 18.76 -6.56 7.03
N LYS A 55 19.31 -5.87 6.03
CA LYS A 55 19.50 -4.41 6.05
C LYS A 55 18.25 -3.66 5.59
N LEU A 56 17.31 -4.37 4.96
CA LEU A 56 16.07 -3.84 4.42
C LEU A 56 15.01 -4.95 4.41
N GLY A 57 13.76 -4.61 4.70
CA GLY A 57 12.59 -5.42 4.35
C GLY A 57 11.54 -4.54 3.68
N ILE A 58 10.90 -5.04 2.63
CA ILE A 58 9.87 -4.32 1.88
C ILE A 58 8.51 -4.96 2.15
N ILE A 59 7.52 -4.14 2.48
CA ILE A 59 6.13 -4.53 2.65
C ILE A 59 5.29 -3.82 1.58
N VAL A 60 4.63 -4.58 0.71
CA VAL A 60 3.90 -4.04 -0.42
C VAL A 60 2.39 -4.31 -0.29
N LEU A 61 1.59 -3.26 -0.44
CA LEU A 61 0.17 -3.35 -0.74
C LEU A 61 -0.06 -2.84 -2.17
N LEU A 62 -0.10 -3.77 -3.12
CA LEU A 62 -0.21 -3.46 -4.55
C LEU A 62 -1.50 -2.75 -4.94
N ILE A 63 -2.62 -3.15 -4.33
CA ILE A 63 -3.93 -2.57 -4.64
C ILE A 63 -4.63 -2.26 -3.33
N LEU A 64 -4.63 -0.98 -2.98
CA LEU A 64 -5.32 -0.48 -1.80
C LEU A 64 -6.84 -0.42 -2.00
N ASN A 65 -7.29 0.02 -3.18
CA ASN A 65 -8.70 0.21 -3.51
C ASN A 65 -9.15 -0.77 -4.60
N PRO A 66 -9.24 -2.08 -4.30
CA PRO A 66 -9.54 -3.09 -5.31
C PRO A 66 -10.91 -2.88 -5.96
N SER A 67 -11.90 -2.40 -5.21
CA SER A 67 -13.23 -2.11 -5.72
C SER A 67 -13.25 -0.82 -6.56
N GLY A 68 -12.50 0.22 -6.20
CA GLY A 68 -12.31 1.39 -7.06
C GLY A 68 -11.62 1.03 -8.38
N VAL A 69 -10.59 0.18 -8.36
CA VAL A 69 -9.95 -0.33 -9.59
C VAL A 69 -10.95 -1.12 -10.45
N ALA A 70 -11.69 -2.05 -9.84
CA ALA A 70 -12.69 -2.86 -10.56
C ALA A 70 -13.78 -2.00 -11.21
N LEU A 71 -14.22 -0.94 -10.53
CA LEU A 71 -15.23 0.00 -11.02
C LEU A 71 -14.65 1.14 -11.88
N LYS A 72 -13.33 1.21 -12.05
CA LYS A 72 -12.61 2.34 -12.69
C LYS A 72 -13.03 3.69 -12.10
N GLN A 73 -12.98 3.79 -10.77
CA GLN A 73 -13.34 4.99 -10.03
C GLN A 73 -12.16 5.49 -9.20
N LYS A 74 -12.04 6.81 -9.07
CA LYS A 74 -11.03 7.42 -8.20
C LYS A 74 -11.27 7.06 -6.74
N SER A 75 -12.53 7.13 -6.33
CA SER A 75 -13.01 6.82 -4.99
C SER A 75 -13.19 5.31 -4.78
N ASN A 76 -13.47 4.93 -3.54
CA ASN A 76 -14.06 3.62 -3.26
C ASN A 76 -15.56 3.60 -3.69
N PRO A 77 -16.26 2.46 -3.62
CA PRO A 77 -17.66 2.35 -4.04
C PRO A 77 -18.65 3.26 -3.31
N THR A 78 -18.27 3.80 -2.14
CA THR A 78 -19.10 4.73 -1.37
C THR A 78 -18.78 6.20 -1.68
N GLY A 79 -17.98 6.45 -2.72
CA GLY A 79 -17.68 7.80 -3.20
C GLY A 79 -16.60 8.51 -2.38
N VAL A 80 -15.81 7.79 -1.58
CA VAL A 80 -14.73 8.36 -0.77
C VAL A 80 -13.40 8.30 -1.51
N ASP A 81 -12.79 9.46 -1.78
CA ASP A 81 -11.37 9.57 -2.18
C ASP A 81 -10.44 9.19 -1.01
N LEU A 82 -9.76 8.05 -1.13
CA LEU A 82 -8.90 7.51 -0.09
C LEU A 82 -7.68 8.39 0.22
N MET A 83 -7.14 9.11 -0.77
CA MET A 83 -5.99 10.02 -0.58
C MET A 83 -6.37 11.28 0.20
N ARG A 84 -7.66 11.63 0.25
CA ARG A 84 -8.18 12.76 1.02
C ARG A 84 -8.69 12.38 2.41
N ASN A 85 -8.71 11.09 2.72
CA ASN A 85 -9.27 10.55 3.97
C ASN A 85 -8.21 9.86 4.84
N SER A 86 -6.99 10.43 4.87
CA SER A 86 -5.94 9.95 5.76
C SER A 86 -6.36 10.07 7.23
N ARG A 87 -5.73 9.31 8.14
CA ARG A 87 -6.00 9.30 9.58
C ARG A 87 -6.13 10.71 10.20
N ILE A 88 -5.39 11.69 9.69
CA ILE A 88 -5.41 13.09 10.16
C ILE A 88 -6.76 13.78 9.84
N LYS A 89 -7.45 13.33 8.79
CA LYS A 89 -8.66 13.93 8.22
C LYS A 89 -9.92 13.05 8.38
N ALA A 90 -9.75 11.78 8.76
CA ALA A 90 -10.85 10.84 8.97
C ALA A 90 -11.74 11.22 10.16
N VAL A 91 -13.02 10.83 10.12
CA VAL A 91 -13.98 11.07 11.24
C VAL A 91 -13.58 10.27 12.46
N GLN A 92 -13.06 9.06 12.24
CA GLN A 92 -12.45 8.24 13.28
C GLN A 92 -11.04 7.86 12.83
N PRO A 93 -10.02 8.60 13.30
CA PRO A 93 -8.62 8.20 13.16
C PRO A 93 -8.43 6.82 13.81
N MET A 94 -7.74 5.89 13.14
CA MET A 94 -7.33 4.63 13.77
C MET A 94 -6.56 4.94 15.06
N GLU A 95 -6.88 4.34 16.21
CA GLU A 95 -5.99 4.41 17.37
C GLU A 95 -4.70 3.63 17.07
N ASP A 96 -3.62 3.82 17.85
CA ASP A 96 -2.31 3.17 17.68
C ASP A 96 -2.32 1.63 17.87
N LYS A 97 -3.49 1.01 17.74
CA LYS A 97 -3.68 -0.43 17.56
C LYS A 97 -3.20 -0.82 16.16
N LYS A 98 -1.87 -0.78 16.03
CA LYS A 98 -1.00 -1.85 15.56
C LYS A 98 -1.56 -2.56 14.32
N PHE A 99 -0.87 -2.36 13.19
CA PHE A 99 -0.90 -3.09 11.90
C PHE A 99 -0.73 -4.63 12.08
N LEU A 100 -1.44 -5.24 13.01
CA LEU A 100 -1.07 -6.51 13.65
C LEU A 100 -1.27 -7.70 12.74
N ASN A 101 -2.18 -7.62 11.76
CA ASN A 101 -2.59 -8.80 11.00
C ASN A 101 -2.44 -8.67 9.49
N GLY A 102 -1.78 -7.64 8.98
CA GLY A 102 -1.49 -7.51 7.53
C GLY A 102 -2.71 -7.40 6.60
N LEU A 103 -3.91 -7.46 7.16
CA LEU A 103 -5.14 -6.93 6.59
C LEU A 103 -5.18 -5.48 7.02
N LEU A 104 -4.97 -4.56 6.09
CA LEU A 104 -5.42 -3.21 6.30
C LEU A 104 -6.95 -3.27 6.31
N THR A 105 -7.56 -3.32 7.48
CA THR A 105 -9.00 -3.15 7.66
C THR A 105 -9.34 -1.67 7.46
N PHE A 106 -9.12 -1.16 6.26
CA PHE A 106 -9.67 0.12 5.79
C PHE A 106 -11.20 0.15 5.90
N VAL A 107 -11.85 -1.01 6.01
CA VAL A 107 -13.27 -1.16 6.31
C VAL A 107 -13.63 -0.65 7.72
N GLU A 108 -12.69 -0.66 8.68
CA GLU A 108 -12.93 -0.22 10.06
C GLU A 108 -12.60 1.26 10.30
N MET A 109 -11.99 1.95 9.33
CA MET A 109 -11.77 3.39 9.43
C MET A 109 -13.09 4.13 9.23
N GLY A 110 -13.48 4.98 10.19
CA GLY A 110 -14.61 5.88 10.05
C GLY A 110 -14.32 6.93 8.96
N TRP A 111 -14.72 6.63 7.73
CA TRP A 111 -14.47 7.50 6.58
C TRP A 111 -15.23 8.82 6.69
N ASN A 112 -14.50 9.92 6.55
CA ASN A 112 -15.15 11.21 6.34
C ASN A 112 -15.74 11.31 4.94
N ARG A 113 -17.07 11.11 4.82
CA ARG A 113 -17.79 11.27 3.56
C ARG A 113 -17.72 12.70 3.03
N ASN A 114 -17.63 13.70 3.90
CA ASN A 114 -17.61 15.11 3.50
C ASN A 114 -16.28 15.60 2.90
N LEU A 115 -15.20 14.81 2.98
CA LEU A 115 -13.86 15.21 2.49
C LEU A 115 -13.47 14.56 1.16
N GLY A 116 -14.30 13.67 0.62
CA GLY A 116 -13.88 12.71 -0.41
C GLY A 116 -14.76 12.63 -1.66
N HIS A 117 -15.82 13.42 -1.79
CA HIS A 117 -16.70 13.35 -2.95
C HIS A 117 -16.16 14.15 -4.14
N TYR A 118 -16.00 13.46 -5.26
CA TYR A 118 -15.94 14.01 -6.62
C TYR A 118 -17.14 13.48 -7.39
#